data_AF-A0A1R2CG49-F1
#
_entry.id   AF-A0A1R2CG49-F1
#
_cell.length_a   1.000
_cell.length_b   1.000
_cell.length_c   1.000
_cell.angle_alpha   90.00
_cell.angle_beta   90.00
_cell.angle_gamma   90.00
#
_symmetry.space_group_name_H-M   'P 1'
#
loop_
_entity.id
_entity.type
_entity.pdbx_description
1 polymer ?
#
loop_
_entity_poly.entity_id
_entity_poly.type
_entity_poly.pdbx_seq_one_letter_code
_entity_poly.pdbx_strand_id
1 'polypeptide(L)'
;MEFIDCPVCTETFNRSNRLPLVLICGHSICKTCTLDLIENRKSIMCPLDRKLDPRPLNQISSSYTILELIEHVSAMNNKLKFLALTPTERADIISQEANEKLEMIDSSTEKLEERIKEVEMIKKDINGEIDAAFGKIIYAVKERQNALKNEVNSLVDENVERYSMILGEMVDIKQRIEEKIDELNENSQNVVYELPAYVPDVPDQSLKLKFVEDSDKLLSLIRHYGRVRNMTTSVPFNCDHFTNITYWMVPPCCYQYYCCNKCHDKKESHSWTYANRMVCMFCEKEQDYRKLPNQCEFCSAKHTGVISRN
;
A
#
# COMPACT_ATOMS: atom_id res chain seq x y z
N MET A 1 -31.21 -60.51 17.77
CA MET A 1 -30.73 -59.11 17.65
C MET A 1 -29.31 -59.09 18.22
N GLU A 2 -28.28 -59.48 17.45
CA GLU A 2 -26.91 -59.65 18.00
C GLU A 2 -25.84 -58.89 17.19
N PHE A 3 -26.22 -58.00 16.26
CA PHE A 3 -25.29 -57.33 15.33
C PHE A 3 -25.06 -55.83 15.61
N ILE A 4 -25.82 -55.22 16.53
CA ILE A 4 -25.75 -53.79 16.86
C ILE A 4 -25.22 -53.49 18.26
N ASP A 5 -24.97 -54.55 19.03
CA ASP A 5 -24.49 -54.46 20.41
C ASP A 5 -23.04 -54.94 20.50
N CYS A 6 -22.31 -54.35 21.43
CA CYS A 6 -20.93 -54.73 21.66
C CYS A 6 -20.85 -56.13 22.30
N PRO A 7 -20.02 -57.05 21.79
CA PRO A 7 -19.90 -58.41 22.35
C PRO A 7 -19.23 -58.45 23.74
N VAL A 8 -18.66 -57.34 24.20
CA VAL A 8 -17.96 -57.26 25.50
C VAL A 8 -18.86 -56.68 26.58
N CYS A 9 -19.46 -55.51 26.33
CA CYS A 9 -20.32 -54.85 27.31
C CYS A 9 -21.82 -55.05 27.06
N THR A 10 -22.21 -55.74 25.98
CA THR A 10 -23.60 -56.01 25.58
C THR A 10 -24.46 -54.78 25.31
N GLU A 11 -23.82 -53.63 25.12
CA GLU A 11 -24.48 -52.35 24.94
C GLU A 11 -24.46 -51.91 23.47
N THR A 12 -25.52 -51.22 23.04
CA THR A 12 -25.68 -50.75 21.66
C THR A 12 -24.61 -49.74 21.28
N PHE A 13 -24.04 -49.89 20.07
CA PHE A 13 -23.05 -48.98 19.54
C PHE A 13 -23.62 -47.56 19.33
N ASN A 14 -22.77 -46.53 19.48
CA ASN A 14 -23.16 -45.13 19.28
C ASN A 14 -21.97 -44.26 18.85
N ARG A 15 -22.25 -43.02 18.42
CA ARG A 15 -21.24 -42.07 17.91
C ARG A 15 -20.35 -41.43 18.99
N SER A 16 -20.73 -41.51 20.26
CA SER A 16 -20.03 -40.81 21.35
C SER A 16 -18.99 -41.72 22.02
N ASN A 17 -19.44 -42.57 22.93
CA ASN A 17 -18.56 -43.36 23.78
C ASN A 17 -18.40 -44.80 23.28
N ARG A 18 -19.43 -45.36 22.64
CA ARG A 18 -19.44 -46.75 22.18
C ARG A 18 -19.27 -46.86 20.66
N LEU A 19 -18.29 -46.15 20.12
CA LEU A 19 -17.99 -46.18 18.69
C LEU A 19 -17.51 -47.59 18.27
N PRO A 20 -18.12 -48.25 17.27
CA PRO A 20 -17.75 -49.60 16.87
C PRO A 20 -16.42 -49.59 16.11
N LEU A 21 -15.38 -50.18 16.69
CA LEU A 21 -14.06 -50.35 16.09
C LEU A 21 -13.91 -51.76 15.52
N VAL A 22 -13.52 -51.85 14.24
CA VAL A 22 -13.39 -53.10 13.49
C VAL A 22 -11.96 -53.62 13.59
N LEU A 23 -11.81 -54.70 14.34
CA LEU A 23 -10.54 -55.42 14.44
C LEU A 23 -10.17 -56.08 13.11
N ILE A 24 -8.89 -56.45 12.94
CA ILE A 24 -8.38 -57.08 11.72
C ILE A 24 -9.09 -58.40 11.38
N CYS A 25 -9.64 -59.06 12.40
CA CYS A 25 -10.44 -60.26 12.25
C CYS A 25 -11.87 -60.02 11.74
N GLY A 26 -12.29 -58.77 11.59
CA GLY A 26 -13.62 -58.36 11.13
C GLY A 26 -14.64 -58.12 12.25
N HIS A 27 -14.33 -58.49 13.49
CA HIS A 27 -15.22 -58.28 14.63
C HIS A 27 -15.22 -56.82 15.11
N SER A 28 -16.40 -56.33 15.49
CA SER A 28 -16.58 -54.96 15.99
C SER A 28 -16.68 -54.93 17.52
N ILE A 29 -15.91 -54.05 18.16
CA ILE A 29 -15.90 -53.83 19.61
C ILE A 29 -15.97 -52.33 19.87
N CYS A 30 -16.65 -51.90 20.93
CA CYS A 30 -16.82 -50.47 21.16
C CYS A 30 -15.53 -49.80 21.64
N LYS A 31 -15.40 -48.49 21.40
CA LYS A 31 -14.22 -47.70 21.78
C LYS A 31 -13.87 -47.80 23.27
N THR A 32 -14.86 -47.79 24.17
CA THR A 32 -14.60 -47.98 25.60
C THR A 32 -14.00 -49.35 25.88
N CYS A 33 -14.60 -50.44 25.39
CA CYS A 33 -14.08 -51.77 25.66
C CYS A 33 -12.73 -52.04 24.99
N THR A 34 -12.45 -51.43 23.84
CA THR A 34 -11.12 -51.54 23.20
C THR A 34 -10.04 -50.79 23.99
N LEU A 35 -10.38 -49.66 24.62
CA LEU A 35 -9.48 -48.97 25.56
C LEU A 35 -9.18 -49.87 26.78
N ASP A 36 -10.20 -50.48 27.38
CA ASP A 36 -10.02 -51.38 28.53
C ASP A 36 -9.17 -52.61 28.16
N LEU A 37 -9.35 -53.15 26.94
CA LEU A 37 -8.62 -54.33 26.47
C LEU A 37 -7.14 -54.04 26.14
N ILE A 38 -6.78 -52.78 25.86
CA ILE A 38 -5.40 -52.39 25.53
C ILE A 38 -4.65 -51.79 26.72
N GLU A 39 -5.32 -51.36 27.79
CA GLU A 39 -4.76 -50.58 28.91
C GLU A 39 -3.45 -51.18 29.48
N ASN A 40 -3.30 -52.50 29.43
CA ASN A 40 -2.11 -53.22 29.93
C ASN A 40 -1.40 -54.08 28.85
N ARG A 41 -1.68 -53.86 27.57
CA ARG A 41 -1.16 -54.67 26.46
C ARG A 41 -0.74 -53.82 25.26
N LYS A 42 0.24 -54.30 24.47
CA LYS A 42 0.68 -53.62 23.24
C LYS A 42 -0.25 -53.84 22.04
N SER A 43 -1.19 -54.77 22.15
CA SER A 43 -2.02 -55.25 21.04
C SER A 43 -3.35 -55.77 21.58
N ILE A 44 -4.43 -55.62 20.81
CA ILE A 44 -5.77 -56.02 21.21
C ILE A 44 -5.97 -57.48 20.83
N MET A 45 -6.34 -58.32 21.80
CA MET A 45 -6.78 -59.69 21.54
C MET A 45 -8.30 -59.67 21.37
N CYS A 46 -8.80 -60.12 20.22
CA CYS A 46 -10.23 -60.19 19.99
C CYS A 46 -10.89 -61.17 20.99
N PRO A 47 -11.93 -60.78 21.73
CA PRO A 47 -12.61 -61.65 22.68
C PRO A 47 -13.46 -62.73 22.00
N LEU A 48 -13.80 -62.56 20.71
CA LEU A 48 -14.64 -63.50 19.95
C LEU A 48 -13.83 -64.65 19.33
N ASP A 49 -12.68 -64.35 18.73
CA ASP A 49 -11.88 -65.36 18.00
C ASP A 49 -10.41 -65.45 18.44
N ARG A 50 -10.03 -64.70 19.48
CA ARG A 50 -8.67 -64.66 20.07
C ARG A 50 -7.58 -64.21 19.10
N LYS A 51 -7.92 -63.71 17.91
CA LYS A 51 -6.92 -63.16 16.98
C LYS A 51 -6.36 -61.83 17.50
N LEU A 52 -5.07 -61.62 17.26
CA LEU A 52 -4.37 -60.42 17.65
C LEU A 52 -4.55 -59.32 16.60
N ASP A 53 -4.97 -58.15 17.03
CA ASP A 53 -4.86 -56.92 16.25
C ASP A 53 -3.62 -56.14 16.71
N PRO A 54 -2.55 -56.10 15.90
CA PRO A 54 -1.31 -55.42 16.25
C PRO A 54 -1.39 -53.90 16.03
N ARG A 55 -2.48 -53.38 15.45
CA ARG A 55 -2.59 -51.96 15.14
C ARG A 55 -2.81 -51.15 16.42
N PRO A 56 -2.19 -49.96 16.55
CA PRO A 56 -2.52 -49.02 17.60
C PRO A 56 -3.97 -48.51 17.44
N LEU A 57 -4.61 -48.12 18.54
CA LEU A 57 -6.03 -47.72 18.56
C LEU A 57 -6.41 -46.66 17.52
N ASN A 58 -5.51 -45.72 17.23
CA ASN A 58 -5.72 -44.66 16.25
C ASN A 58 -5.73 -45.14 14.78
N GLN A 59 -5.30 -46.38 14.52
CA GLN A 59 -5.28 -46.99 13.19
C GLN A 59 -6.38 -48.05 13.01
N ILE A 60 -7.23 -48.27 14.02
CA ILE A 60 -8.36 -49.20 13.93
C ILE A 60 -9.56 -48.47 13.34
N SER A 61 -10.07 -48.97 12.23
CA SER A 61 -11.18 -48.38 11.50
C SER A 61 -12.48 -48.46 12.29
N SER A 62 -13.29 -47.40 12.25
CA SER A 62 -14.65 -47.41 12.79
C SER A 62 -15.65 -47.90 11.76
N SER A 63 -16.67 -48.65 12.18
CA SER A 63 -17.75 -49.09 11.30
C SER A 63 -18.89 -48.08 11.30
N TYR A 64 -18.91 -47.20 10.29
CA TYR A 64 -20.02 -46.27 10.09
C TYR A 64 -21.28 -46.98 9.58
N THR A 65 -21.15 -48.13 8.92
CA THR A 65 -22.28 -48.93 8.43
C THR A 65 -23.12 -49.49 9.58
N ILE A 66 -22.51 -49.92 10.69
CA ILE A 66 -23.23 -50.35 11.89
C ILE A 66 -24.01 -49.18 12.49
N LEU A 67 -23.41 -47.97 12.53
CA LEU A 67 -24.07 -46.77 13.05
C LEU A 67 -25.26 -46.34 12.18
N GLU A 68 -25.09 -46.34 10.86
CA GLU A 68 -26.17 -46.07 9.90
C GLU A 68 -27.30 -47.10 10.03
N LEU A 69 -26.97 -48.39 10.18
CA LEU A 69 -27.98 -49.44 10.39
C LEU A 69 -28.77 -49.23 11.69
N ILE A 70 -28.10 -48.85 12.77
CA ILE A 70 -28.77 -48.52 14.05
C ILE A 70 -29.73 -47.35 13.86
N GLU A 71 -29.29 -46.29 13.18
CA GLU A 71 -30.12 -45.12 12.87
C GLU A 71 -31.34 -45.50 12.02
N HIS A 72 -31.15 -46.30 10.97
CA HIS A 72 -32.23 -46.78 10.11
C HIS A 72 -33.23 -47.69 10.83
N VAL A 73 -32.75 -48.66 11.63
CA VAL A 73 -33.62 -49.56 12.40
C VAL A 73 -34.42 -48.77 13.44
N SER A 74 -33.78 -47.83 14.13
CA SER A 74 -34.46 -46.94 15.07
C SER A 74 -35.55 -46.10 14.38
N ALA A 75 -35.22 -45.48 13.24
CA ALA A 75 -36.16 -44.70 12.45
C ALA A 75 -37.34 -45.54 11.94
N MET A 76 -37.07 -46.76 11.45
CA MET A 76 -38.11 -47.70 11.02
C MET A 76 -39.02 -48.11 12.18
N ASN A 77 -38.45 -48.41 13.34
CA ASN A 77 -39.22 -48.80 14.53
C ASN A 77 -40.09 -47.65 15.03
N ASN A 78 -39.58 -46.42 15.03
CA ASN A 78 -40.36 -45.22 15.36
C ASN A 78 -41.49 -44.99 14.36
N LYS A 79 -41.24 -45.20 13.06
CA LYS A 79 -42.26 -45.10 12.02
C LYS A 79 -43.35 -46.17 12.18
N LEU A 80 -42.98 -47.41 12.52
CA LEU A 80 -43.94 -48.48 12.79
C LEU A 80 -44.81 -48.15 14.01
N LYS A 81 -44.21 -47.65 15.10
CA LYS A 81 -44.95 -47.18 16.29
C LYS A 81 -45.91 -46.04 15.94
N PHE A 82 -45.47 -45.08 15.14
CA PHE A 82 -46.31 -43.98 14.67
C PHE A 82 -47.49 -44.46 13.81
N LEU A 83 -47.24 -45.38 12.87
CA LEU A 83 -48.27 -45.94 12.01
C LEU A 83 -49.30 -46.81 12.76
N ALA A 84 -48.93 -47.34 13.92
CA ALA A 84 -49.84 -48.11 14.78
C ALA A 84 -50.88 -47.24 15.51
N LEU A 85 -50.69 -45.91 15.57
CA LEU A 85 -51.61 -44.98 16.20
C LEU A 85 -52.86 -44.71 15.36
N THR A 86 -53.92 -44.21 15.99
CA THR A 86 -55.14 -43.80 15.27
C THR A 86 -54.89 -42.58 14.38
N PRO A 87 -55.68 -42.36 13.32
CA PRO A 87 -55.53 -41.19 12.45
C PRO A 87 -55.57 -39.84 13.19
N THR A 88 -56.37 -39.72 14.25
CA THR A 88 -56.48 -38.51 15.08
C THR A 88 -55.22 -38.29 15.90
N GLU A 89 -54.73 -39.31 16.61
CA GLU A 89 -53.50 -39.21 17.40
C GLU A 89 -52.28 -38.89 16.54
N ARG A 90 -52.22 -39.43 15.32
CA ARG A 90 -51.16 -39.08 14.35
C ARG A 90 -51.21 -37.62 13.93
N ALA A 91 -52.41 -37.09 13.70
CA ALA A 91 -52.58 -35.69 13.32
C ALA A 91 -52.18 -34.75 14.47
N ASP A 92 -52.50 -35.12 15.72
CA ASP A 92 -52.11 -34.36 16.91
C ASP A 92 -50.60 -34.32 17.10
N ILE A 93 -49.91 -35.47 16.98
CA ILE A 93 -48.44 -35.55 17.07
C ILE A 93 -47.76 -34.72 15.98
N ILE A 94 -48.23 -34.84 14.72
CA ILE A 94 -47.69 -34.04 13.62
C ILE A 94 -47.87 -32.54 13.89
N SER A 95 -49.04 -32.15 14.38
CA SER A 95 -49.35 -30.75 14.68
C SER A 95 -48.47 -30.22 15.81
N GLN A 96 -48.26 -31.01 16.86
CA GLN A 96 -47.37 -30.66 17.96
C GLN A 96 -45.91 -30.53 17.49
N GLU A 97 -45.39 -31.50 16.74
CA GLU A 97 -44.03 -31.43 16.19
C GLU A 97 -43.85 -30.21 15.26
N ALA A 98 -44.88 -29.87 14.48
CA ALA A 98 -44.86 -28.69 13.63
C ALA A 98 -44.82 -27.40 14.45
N ASN A 99 -45.61 -27.30 15.52
CA ASN A 99 -45.62 -26.15 16.41
C ASN A 99 -44.29 -25.98 17.16
N GLU A 100 -43.71 -27.06 17.68
CA GLU A 100 -42.39 -27.02 18.34
C GLU A 100 -41.30 -26.54 17.37
N LYS A 101 -41.34 -26.99 16.12
CA LYS A 101 -40.42 -26.51 15.07
C LYS A 101 -40.65 -25.05 14.73
N LEU A 102 -41.91 -24.59 14.69
CA LEU A 102 -42.23 -23.18 14.46
C LEU A 102 -41.68 -22.31 15.59
N GLU A 103 -41.90 -22.67 16.86
CA GLU A 103 -41.36 -21.92 18.01
C GLU A 103 -39.83 -21.84 17.98
N MET A 104 -39.15 -22.93 17.59
CA MET A 104 -37.70 -22.92 17.40
C MET A 104 -37.24 -21.98 16.28
N ILE A 105 -37.97 -21.94 15.16
CA ILE A 105 -37.69 -21.05 14.04
C ILE A 105 -37.92 -19.60 14.45
N ASP A 106 -39.02 -19.31 15.16
CA ASP A 106 -39.35 -17.97 15.63
C ASP A 106 -38.26 -17.44 16.57
N SER A 107 -37.85 -18.23 17.57
CA SER A 107 -36.75 -17.86 18.47
C SER A 107 -35.42 -17.63 17.73
N SER A 108 -35.16 -18.41 16.68
CA SER A 108 -33.95 -18.24 15.87
C SER A 108 -34.02 -16.99 14.99
N THR A 109 -35.22 -16.66 14.50
CA THR A 109 -35.50 -15.48 13.68
C THR A 109 -35.30 -14.20 14.50
N GLU A 110 -35.84 -14.14 15.72
CA GLU A 110 -35.64 -13.00 16.63
C GLU A 110 -34.16 -12.72 16.90
N LYS A 111 -33.37 -13.78 17.17
CA LYS A 111 -31.91 -13.65 17.37
C LYS A 111 -31.20 -13.13 16.12
N LEU A 112 -31.63 -13.54 14.94
CA LEU A 112 -31.07 -13.05 13.69
C LEU A 112 -31.42 -11.58 13.46
N GLU A 113 -32.65 -11.16 13.77
CA GLU A 113 -33.06 -9.76 13.68
C GLU A 113 -32.26 -8.85 14.61
N GLU A 114 -31.98 -9.30 15.83
CA GLU A 114 -31.12 -8.58 16.77
C GLU A 114 -29.70 -8.41 16.21
N ARG A 115 -29.12 -9.49 15.69
CA ARG A 115 -27.79 -9.45 15.06
C ARG A 115 -27.73 -8.56 13.83
N ILE A 116 -28.79 -8.51 13.03
CA ILE A 116 -28.87 -7.59 11.88
C ILE A 116 -28.78 -6.14 12.37
N LYS A 117 -29.54 -5.78 13.42
CA LYS A 117 -29.50 -4.42 14.01
C LYS A 117 -28.12 -4.07 14.55
N GLU A 118 -27.45 -5.00 15.24
CA GLU A 118 -26.08 -4.80 15.72
C GLU A 118 -25.11 -4.50 14.57
N VAL A 119 -25.17 -5.28 13.48
CA VAL A 119 -24.31 -5.08 12.31
C VAL A 119 -24.59 -3.74 11.63
N GLU A 120 -25.86 -3.32 11.55
CA GLU A 120 -26.24 -2.01 11.01
C GLU A 120 -25.70 -0.85 11.86
N MET A 121 -25.72 -0.98 13.19
CA MET A 121 -25.12 0.00 14.10
C MET A 121 -23.61 0.10 13.88
N ILE A 122 -22.91 -1.04 13.86
CA ILE A 122 -21.46 -1.08 13.61
C ILE A 122 -21.13 -0.43 12.26
N LYS A 123 -21.90 -0.72 11.20
CA LYS A 123 -21.73 -0.09 9.89
C LYS A 123 -21.85 1.44 9.98
N LYS A 124 -22.83 1.95 10.72
CA LYS A 124 -23.04 3.38 10.88
C LYS A 124 -21.85 4.03 11.62
N ASP A 125 -21.38 3.40 12.68
CA ASP A 125 -20.28 3.90 13.51
C ASP A 125 -18.97 3.96 12.71
N ILE A 126 -18.62 2.87 12.01
CA ILE A 126 -17.41 2.81 11.17
C ILE A 126 -17.45 3.89 10.08
N ASN A 127 -18.59 4.07 9.40
CA ASN A 127 -18.71 5.12 8.39
C ASN A 127 -18.54 6.52 9.01
N GLY A 128 -19.10 6.76 10.20
CA GLY A 128 -18.90 8.02 10.92
C GLY A 128 -17.45 8.28 11.31
N GLU A 129 -16.71 7.26 11.75
CA GLU A 129 -15.28 7.37 12.06
C GLU A 129 -14.45 7.68 10.82
N ILE A 130 -14.75 7.00 9.70
CA ILE A 130 -14.13 7.27 8.40
C ILE A 130 -14.34 8.73 8.03
N ASP A 131 -15.60 9.21 8.00
CA ASP A 131 -15.92 10.57 7.61
C ASP A 131 -15.23 11.61 8.51
N ALA A 132 -15.17 11.36 9.82
CA ALA A 132 -14.48 12.24 10.76
C ALA A 132 -12.96 12.29 10.53
N ALA A 133 -12.34 11.14 10.26
CA ALA A 133 -10.90 11.05 9.99
C ALA A 133 -10.54 11.76 8.68
N PHE A 134 -11.26 11.47 7.60
CA PHE A 134 -11.05 12.13 6.31
C PHE A 134 -11.35 13.63 6.38
N GLY A 135 -12.38 14.04 7.11
CA GLY A 135 -12.72 15.44 7.33
C GLY A 135 -11.56 16.24 7.95
N LYS A 136 -10.90 15.70 8.98
CA LYS A 136 -9.72 16.32 9.61
C LYS A 136 -8.55 16.49 8.62
N ILE A 137 -8.27 15.47 7.81
CA ILE A 137 -7.19 15.51 6.82
C ILE A 137 -7.49 16.56 5.75
N ILE A 138 -8.71 16.56 5.19
CA ILE A 138 -9.13 17.54 4.19
C ILE A 138 -9.01 18.96 4.74
N TYR A 139 -9.43 19.19 5.99
CA TYR A 139 -9.30 20.49 6.64
C TYR A 139 -7.84 20.92 6.76
N ALA A 140 -6.97 20.06 7.29
CA ALA A 140 -5.54 20.37 7.45
C ALA A 140 -4.85 20.65 6.10
N VAL A 141 -5.19 19.89 5.05
CA VAL A 141 -4.65 20.10 3.70
C VAL A 141 -5.12 21.44 3.13
N LYS A 142 -6.39 21.81 3.31
CA LYS A 142 -6.93 23.11 2.87
C LYS A 142 -6.26 24.28 3.60
N GLU A 143 -6.06 24.18 4.91
CA GLU A 143 -5.35 25.18 5.69
C GLU A 143 -3.91 25.37 5.17
N ARG A 144 -3.19 24.26 4.94
CA ARG A 144 -1.83 24.34 4.37
C ARG A 144 -1.82 24.90 2.95
N GLN A 145 -2.80 24.56 2.12
CA GLN A 145 -2.95 25.11 0.77
C GLN A 145 -3.10 26.64 0.82
N ASN A 146 -3.93 27.16 1.72
CA ASN A 146 -4.13 28.60 1.89
C ASN A 146 -2.86 29.29 2.39
N ALA A 147 -2.17 28.70 3.38
CA ALA A 147 -0.91 29.23 3.88
C ALA A 147 0.17 29.31 2.78
N LEU A 148 0.31 28.26 1.97
CA LEU A 148 1.26 28.25 0.85
C LEU A 148 0.92 29.28 -0.23
N LYS A 149 -0.36 29.48 -0.54
CA LYS A 149 -0.78 30.52 -1.48
C LYS A 149 -0.39 31.91 -0.97
N ASN A 150 -0.58 32.18 0.32
CA ASN A 150 -0.21 33.45 0.92
C ASN A 150 1.31 33.67 0.92
N GLU A 151 2.09 32.63 1.23
CA GLU A 151 3.56 32.67 1.20
C GLU A 151 4.08 32.97 -0.21
N VAL A 152 3.54 32.28 -1.23
CA VAL A 152 3.90 32.53 -2.64
C VAL A 152 3.55 33.95 -3.05
N ASN A 153 2.36 34.44 -2.72
CA ASN A 153 1.94 35.80 -3.07
C ASN A 153 2.88 36.83 -2.43
N SER A 154 3.20 36.70 -1.13
CA SER A 154 4.13 37.60 -0.45
C SER A 154 5.51 37.62 -1.11
N LEU A 155 6.07 36.45 -1.44
CA LEU A 155 7.38 36.36 -2.09
C LEU A 155 7.35 36.95 -3.50
N VAL A 156 6.27 36.76 -4.25
CA VAL A 156 6.12 37.36 -5.57
C VAL A 156 6.04 38.88 -5.44
N ASP A 157 5.23 39.39 -4.53
CA ASP A 157 5.06 40.83 -4.31
C ASP A 157 6.38 41.50 -3.92
N GLU A 158 7.14 40.91 -2.98
CA GLU A 158 8.48 41.39 -2.59
C GLU A 158 9.46 41.43 -3.78
N ASN A 159 9.45 40.38 -4.62
CA ASN A 159 10.31 40.34 -5.79
C ASN A 159 9.88 41.35 -6.87
N VAL A 160 8.58 41.52 -7.08
CA VAL A 160 8.04 42.52 -8.01
C VAL A 160 8.43 43.92 -7.57
N GLU A 161 8.33 44.23 -6.28
CA GLU A 161 8.77 45.51 -5.72
C GLU A 161 10.26 45.72 -5.94
N ARG A 162 11.10 44.72 -5.59
CA ARG A 162 12.55 44.78 -5.79
C ARG A 162 12.93 45.00 -7.26
N TYR A 163 12.32 44.28 -8.20
CA TYR A 163 12.60 44.45 -9.63
C TYR A 163 12.11 45.80 -10.16
N SER A 164 11.00 46.33 -9.63
CA SER A 164 10.51 47.65 -9.99
C SER A 164 11.47 48.76 -9.56
N MET A 165 12.09 48.63 -8.38
CA MET A 165 13.14 49.56 -7.94
C MET A 165 14.37 49.51 -8.85
N ILE A 166 14.87 48.31 -9.16
CA ILE A 166 16.01 48.12 -10.07
C ILE A 166 15.71 48.71 -11.45
N LEU A 167 14.49 48.49 -11.96
CA LEU A 167 14.06 49.06 -13.23
C LEU A 167 14.12 50.59 -13.20
N GLY A 168 13.66 51.22 -12.12
CA GLY A 168 13.77 52.67 -11.93
C GLY A 168 15.22 53.16 -11.97
N GLU A 169 16.11 52.51 -11.21
CA GLU A 169 17.53 52.84 -11.21
C GLU A 169 18.17 52.69 -12.60
N MET A 170 17.81 51.64 -13.35
CA MET A 170 18.30 51.43 -14.71
C MET A 170 17.81 52.50 -15.69
N VAL A 171 16.56 52.95 -15.55
CA VAL A 171 16.01 54.06 -16.34
C VAL A 171 16.76 55.36 -16.05
N ASP A 172 17.01 55.66 -14.78
CA ASP A 172 17.77 56.86 -14.37
C ASP A 172 19.23 56.83 -14.86
N ILE A 173 19.87 55.66 -14.85
CA ILE A 173 21.22 55.47 -15.41
C ILE A 173 21.19 55.68 -16.93
N LYS A 174 20.22 55.07 -17.62
CA LYS A 174 20.06 55.19 -19.06
C LYS A 174 19.92 56.66 -19.46
N GLN A 175 19.03 57.41 -18.80
CA GLN A 175 18.81 58.82 -19.07
C GLN A 175 20.11 59.64 -18.92
N ARG A 176 20.85 59.44 -17.82
CA ARG A 176 22.14 60.12 -17.60
C ARG A 176 23.18 59.81 -18.66
N ILE A 177 23.19 58.59 -19.21
CA ILE A 177 24.09 58.22 -20.30
C ILE A 177 23.66 58.89 -21.60
N GLU A 178 22.36 58.91 -21.91
CA GLU A 178 21.81 59.57 -23.09
C GLU A 178 22.14 61.07 -23.08
N GLU A 179 21.91 61.77 -21.97
CA GLU A 179 22.27 63.19 -21.78
C GLU A 179 23.76 63.44 -22.05
N LYS A 180 24.64 62.56 -21.55
CA LYS A 180 26.10 62.69 -21.72
C LYS A 180 26.55 62.40 -23.15
N ILE A 181 25.85 61.51 -23.86
CA ILE A 181 26.08 61.28 -25.29
C ILE A 181 25.71 62.53 -26.10
N ASP A 182 24.58 63.16 -25.76
CA ASP A 182 24.14 64.39 -26.41
C ASP A 182 25.14 65.55 -26.19
N GLU A 183 25.63 65.73 -24.95
CA GLU A 183 26.70 66.71 -24.64
C GLU A 183 27.99 66.45 -25.45
N LEU A 184 28.40 65.19 -25.61
CA LEU A 184 29.58 64.84 -26.40
C LEU A 184 29.38 65.10 -27.90
N ASN A 185 28.18 64.84 -28.43
CA ASN A 185 27.85 65.10 -29.82
C ASN A 185 27.84 66.59 -30.14
N GLU A 186 27.28 67.44 -29.26
CA GLU A 186 27.32 68.91 -29.42
C GLU A 186 28.76 69.45 -29.38
N ASN A 187 29.61 68.92 -28.50
CA ASN A 187 31.02 69.29 -28.45
C ASN A 187 31.80 68.87 -29.70
N SER A 188 31.44 67.74 -30.32
CA SER A 188 32.07 67.28 -31.57
C SER A 188 31.70 68.12 -32.80
N GLN A 189 30.51 68.76 -32.81
CA GLN A 189 30.09 69.67 -33.87
C GLN A 189 30.77 71.06 -33.81
N ASN A 190 31.35 71.43 -32.66
CA ASN A 190 32.03 72.71 -32.46
C ASN A 190 33.53 72.69 -32.78
N VAL A 191 34.06 71.55 -33.24
CA VAL A 191 35.47 71.41 -33.63
C VAL A 191 35.61 71.52 -35.15
N VAL A 192 35.75 72.74 -35.65
CA VAL A 192 36.31 73.01 -36.98
C VAL A 192 37.84 72.98 -36.85
N TYR A 193 38.46 71.85 -37.21
CA TYR A 193 39.90 71.83 -37.48
C TYR A 193 40.14 72.21 -38.94
N GLU A 194 40.75 73.38 -39.18
CA GLU A 194 41.57 73.57 -40.38
C GLU A 194 42.74 72.57 -40.30
N LEU A 195 42.77 71.60 -41.21
CA LEU A 195 43.87 70.62 -41.29
C LEU A 195 45.11 71.28 -41.91
N PRO A 196 46.28 71.29 -41.23
CA PRO A 196 47.56 71.40 -41.91
C PRO A 196 47.86 70.07 -42.60
N ALA A 197 48.23 70.14 -43.88
CA ALA A 197 48.61 68.99 -44.70
C ALA A 197 49.99 68.43 -44.28
N TYR A 198 50.05 67.62 -43.22
CA TYR A 198 51.02 66.53 -43.04
C TYR A 198 50.73 65.78 -41.72
N VAL A 199 50.47 64.48 -41.79
CA VAL A 199 50.42 63.59 -40.62
C VAL A 199 51.40 62.44 -40.87
N PRO A 200 52.46 62.26 -40.05
CA PRO A 200 53.32 61.08 -40.11
C PRO A 200 52.61 59.86 -39.53
N ASP A 201 52.94 58.67 -40.05
CA ASP A 201 52.36 57.38 -39.62
C ASP A 201 52.42 57.21 -38.10
N VAL A 202 51.24 57.13 -37.48
CA VAL A 202 51.08 56.85 -36.04
C VAL A 202 51.09 55.33 -35.88
N PRO A 203 51.98 54.75 -35.05
CA PRO A 203 51.97 53.32 -34.80
C PRO A 203 50.67 52.89 -34.10
N ASP A 204 50.15 51.73 -34.50
CA ASP A 204 48.94 51.11 -33.98
C ASP A 204 49.06 50.88 -32.47
N GLN A 205 48.60 51.85 -31.69
CA GLN A 205 48.51 51.75 -30.24
C GLN A 205 47.04 51.60 -29.90
N SER A 206 46.64 50.34 -29.64
CA SER A 206 45.32 50.00 -29.13
C SER A 206 45.04 50.83 -27.86
N LEU A 207 44.17 51.82 -27.97
CA LEU A 207 43.62 52.56 -26.84
C LEU A 207 42.80 51.60 -25.98
N LYS A 208 43.42 51.05 -24.94
CA LYS A 208 42.70 50.42 -23.84
C LYS A 208 41.99 51.52 -23.06
N LEU A 209 40.75 51.81 -23.44
CA LEU A 209 39.82 52.56 -22.61
C LEU A 209 39.61 51.78 -21.30
N LYS A 210 40.26 52.23 -20.23
CA LYS A 210 39.95 51.79 -18.86
C LYS A 210 38.64 52.46 -18.47
N PHE A 211 37.53 51.74 -18.65
CA PHE A 211 36.31 52.02 -17.90
C PHE A 211 36.58 51.72 -16.43
N VAL A 212 36.90 52.75 -15.65
CA VAL A 212 36.92 52.69 -14.20
C VAL A 212 35.77 53.56 -13.72
N GLU A 213 34.59 52.93 -13.63
CA GLU A 213 33.63 53.13 -12.54
C GLU A 213 32.57 52.01 -12.64
N ASP A 214 32.77 51.00 -11.79
CA ASP A 214 31.81 49.96 -11.37
C ASP A 214 31.23 48.99 -12.42
N SER A 215 32.01 48.63 -13.44
CA SER A 215 31.68 47.48 -14.33
C SER A 215 31.48 46.18 -13.54
N ASP A 216 32.17 46.00 -12.41
CA ASP A 216 32.03 44.83 -11.54
C ASP A 216 30.66 44.78 -10.82
N LYS A 217 30.08 45.93 -10.42
CA LYS A 217 28.71 45.97 -9.88
C LYS A 217 27.68 45.62 -10.95
N LEU A 218 27.81 46.20 -12.14
CA LEU A 218 26.90 45.97 -13.27
C LEU A 218 26.96 44.51 -13.74
N LEU A 219 28.15 43.90 -13.79
CA LEU A 219 28.36 42.48 -14.08
C LEU A 219 27.85 41.56 -12.95
N SER A 220 27.92 41.99 -11.68
CA SER A 220 27.37 41.24 -10.53
C SER A 220 25.83 41.19 -10.54
N LEU A 221 25.18 42.28 -10.97
CA LEU A 221 23.74 42.40 -11.17
C LEU A 221 23.26 41.54 -12.36
N ILE A 222 23.97 41.59 -13.50
CA ILE A 222 23.63 40.81 -14.70
C ILE A 222 23.82 39.30 -14.50
N ARG A 223 24.81 38.86 -13.68
CA ARG A 223 25.02 37.43 -13.36
C ARG A 223 23.81 36.76 -12.70
N HIS A 224 22.92 37.52 -12.05
CA HIS A 224 21.69 36.99 -11.45
C HIS A 224 20.55 36.81 -12.46
N TYR A 225 20.51 37.59 -13.55
CA TYR A 225 19.49 37.50 -14.60
C TYR A 225 19.65 36.26 -15.51
N GLY A 226 20.84 35.68 -15.60
CA GLY A 226 21.13 34.51 -16.44
C GLY A 226 20.69 33.15 -15.90
N ARG A 227 20.00 33.10 -14.75
CA ARG A 227 19.62 31.85 -14.06
C ARG A 227 18.12 31.53 -14.07
N VAL A 228 17.36 32.08 -15.03
CA VAL A 228 15.94 31.76 -15.22
C VAL A 228 15.76 30.50 -16.09
N ARG A 229 16.35 29.37 -15.68
CA ARG A 229 15.93 28.04 -16.12
C ARG A 229 15.92 27.11 -14.92
N ASN A 230 14.73 26.58 -14.64
CA ASN A 230 14.32 25.75 -13.52
C ASN A 230 13.83 26.57 -12.34
N MET A 231 12.57 27.01 -12.46
CA MET A 231 11.65 27.01 -11.33
C MET A 231 11.60 25.57 -10.82
N THR A 232 12.57 25.24 -9.98
CA THR A 232 12.67 23.96 -9.30
C THR A 232 11.52 24.04 -8.31
N THR A 233 10.40 23.40 -8.65
CA THR A 233 9.59 22.75 -7.63
C THR A 233 10.58 22.15 -6.65
N SER A 234 10.47 22.53 -5.37
CA SER A 234 11.30 21.96 -4.33
C SER A 234 11.04 20.46 -4.32
N VAL A 235 11.86 19.74 -5.07
CA VAL A 235 11.81 18.30 -5.22
C VAL A 235 12.11 17.77 -3.83
N PRO A 236 11.22 16.97 -3.22
CA PRO A 236 11.30 16.72 -1.77
C PRO A 236 12.54 15.94 -1.33
N PHE A 237 13.39 15.48 -2.26
CA PHE A 237 14.60 14.73 -1.92
C PHE A 237 15.77 15.08 -2.86
N ASN A 238 16.58 16.06 -2.45
CA ASN A 238 17.94 16.20 -2.97
C ASN A 238 18.78 15.00 -2.51
N CYS A 239 19.64 14.47 -3.39
CA CYS A 239 20.61 13.45 -3.02
C CYS A 239 21.97 14.10 -2.77
N ASP A 240 22.60 13.72 -1.66
CA ASP A 240 23.97 14.14 -1.33
C ASP A 240 25.01 13.45 -2.22
N HIS A 241 24.67 12.33 -2.86
CA HIS A 241 25.60 11.47 -3.62
C HIS A 241 25.57 11.69 -5.14
N PHE A 242 24.43 12.14 -5.68
CA PHE A 242 24.22 12.28 -7.14
C PHE A 242 23.54 13.61 -7.49
N THR A 243 23.92 14.21 -8.61
CA THR A 243 23.18 15.29 -9.30
C THR A 243 22.43 14.70 -10.49
N ASN A 244 21.52 15.50 -11.08
CA ASN A 244 20.74 15.12 -12.26
C ASN A 244 19.95 13.82 -12.06
N ILE A 245 19.29 13.70 -10.91
CA ILE A 245 18.40 12.56 -10.64
C ILE A 245 17.13 12.75 -11.45
N THR A 246 16.90 11.82 -12.35
CA THR A 246 15.76 11.82 -13.27
C THR A 246 14.82 10.65 -13.02
N TYR A 247 15.22 9.72 -12.16
CA TYR A 247 14.46 8.53 -11.76
C TYR A 247 14.61 8.23 -10.27
N TRP A 248 13.55 7.70 -9.67
CA TRP A 248 13.56 7.15 -8.32
C TRP A 248 13.47 5.63 -8.37
N MET A 249 14.31 4.97 -7.60
CA MET A 249 14.35 3.52 -7.50
C MET A 249 13.37 3.04 -6.42
N VAL A 250 12.69 1.93 -6.71
CA VAL A 250 11.74 1.28 -5.81
C VAL A 250 12.26 -0.12 -5.48
N PRO A 251 13.03 -0.28 -4.39
CA PRO A 251 13.57 -1.57 -4.00
C PRO A 251 12.48 -2.48 -3.44
N PRO A 252 12.57 -3.81 -3.66
CA PRO A 252 11.57 -4.76 -3.18
C PRO A 252 11.62 -5.00 -1.67
N CYS A 253 12.64 -4.50 -0.97
CA CYS A 253 12.76 -4.66 0.49
C CYS A 253 11.71 -3.86 1.26
N CYS A 254 11.31 -2.68 0.76
CA CYS A 254 10.37 -1.79 1.47
C CYS A 254 9.34 -1.11 0.57
N TYR A 255 9.48 -1.20 -0.76
CA TYR A 255 8.58 -0.58 -1.74
C TYR A 255 8.39 0.94 -1.58
N GLN A 256 9.39 1.61 -1.02
CA GLN A 256 9.45 3.07 -0.90
C GLN A 256 10.35 3.69 -2.00
N TYR A 257 10.31 5.01 -2.16
CA TYR A 257 11.04 5.72 -3.21
C TYR A 257 12.37 6.27 -2.72
N TYR A 258 13.46 5.98 -3.44
CA TYR A 258 14.79 6.53 -3.12
C TYR A 258 15.56 6.95 -4.37
N CYS A 259 16.37 7.99 -4.23
CA CYS A 259 17.26 8.48 -5.29
C CYS A 259 18.53 7.64 -5.47
N CYS A 260 19.01 6.97 -4.41
CA CYS A 260 20.13 6.03 -4.45
C CYS A 260 20.10 5.05 -3.28
N ASN A 261 20.86 3.96 -3.37
CA ASN A 261 21.02 2.96 -2.31
C ASN A 261 21.57 3.56 -1.00
N LYS A 262 22.55 4.46 -1.06
CA LYS A 262 23.11 5.11 0.13
C LYS A 262 22.07 5.95 0.88
N CYS A 263 21.15 6.59 0.17
CA CYS A 263 20.06 7.36 0.79
C CYS A 263 18.99 6.44 1.41
N HIS A 264 18.78 5.24 0.85
CA HIS A 264 17.95 4.22 1.47
C HIS A 264 18.56 3.71 2.78
N ASP A 265 19.82 3.25 2.74
CA ASP A 265 20.47 2.62 3.91
C ASP A 265 20.64 3.60 5.09
N LYS A 266 20.66 4.92 4.81
CA LYS A 266 20.66 5.95 5.85
C LYS A 266 19.30 6.14 6.53
N LYS A 267 18.20 5.88 5.80
CA LYS A 267 16.83 6.13 6.27
C LYS A 267 16.19 4.88 6.86
N GLU A 268 16.51 3.72 6.31
CA GLU A 268 15.90 2.44 6.68
C GLU A 268 16.78 1.63 7.62
N SER A 269 16.17 0.79 8.45
CA SER A 269 16.86 -0.12 9.38
C SER A 269 17.41 -1.38 8.73
N HIS A 270 17.29 -1.52 7.41
CA HIS A 270 17.73 -2.67 6.63
C HIS A 270 18.56 -2.23 5.43
N SER A 271 19.41 -3.14 4.95
CA SER A 271 20.25 -2.92 3.78
C SER A 271 19.47 -2.97 2.48
N TRP A 272 19.90 -2.16 1.50
CA TRP A 272 19.37 -2.13 0.16
C TRP A 272 19.38 -3.48 -0.54
N THR A 273 18.22 -3.86 -1.07
CA THR A 273 18.10 -4.91 -2.08
C THR A 273 17.97 -4.26 -3.46
N TYR A 274 18.68 -4.78 -4.47
CA TYR A 274 18.63 -4.25 -5.84
C TYR A 274 17.20 -4.00 -6.31
N ALA A 275 16.93 -2.77 -6.75
CA ALA A 275 15.63 -2.37 -7.24
C ALA A 275 15.38 -2.96 -8.63
N ASN A 276 14.18 -3.54 -8.80
CA ASN A 276 13.71 -4.02 -10.10
C ASN A 276 12.78 -3.01 -10.80
N ARG A 277 12.40 -1.92 -10.11
CA ARG A 277 11.43 -0.94 -10.58
C ARG A 277 11.93 0.48 -10.32
N MET A 278 11.56 1.40 -11.20
CA MET A 278 11.89 2.82 -11.08
C MET A 278 10.76 3.71 -11.59
N VAL A 279 10.65 4.92 -11.02
CA VAL A 279 9.64 5.92 -11.39
C VAL A 279 10.32 7.12 -12.03
N CYS A 280 9.80 7.57 -13.17
CA CYS A 280 10.27 8.77 -13.86
C CYS A 280 9.88 10.04 -13.10
N MET A 281 10.84 10.92 -12.82
CA MET A 281 10.58 12.19 -12.13
C MET A 281 9.72 13.18 -12.95
N PHE A 282 9.66 13.01 -14.28
CA PHE A 282 8.96 13.95 -15.16
C PHE A 282 7.52 13.55 -15.46
N CYS A 283 7.24 12.25 -15.59
CA CYS A 283 5.92 11.75 -15.95
C CYS A 283 5.29 10.84 -14.91
N GLU A 284 5.98 10.59 -13.79
CA GLU A 284 5.48 9.86 -12.62
C GLU A 284 5.01 8.43 -12.92
N LYS A 285 5.43 7.87 -14.05
CA LYS A 285 5.12 6.48 -14.42
C LYS A 285 6.20 5.55 -13.90
N GLU A 286 5.75 4.44 -13.31
CA GLU A 286 6.57 3.31 -12.91
C GLU A 286 6.92 2.45 -14.11
N GLN A 287 8.19 2.06 -14.22
CA GLN A 287 8.72 1.17 -15.25
C GLN A 287 9.75 0.22 -14.64
N ASP A 288 10.06 -0.86 -15.37
CA ASP A 288 11.11 -1.78 -14.97
C ASP A 288 12.47 -1.08 -14.94
N TYR A 289 13.32 -1.49 -13.99
CA TYR A 289 14.68 -0.97 -13.90
C TYR A 289 15.50 -1.46 -15.09
N ARG A 290 15.73 -0.57 -16.06
CA ARG A 290 16.55 -0.84 -17.26
C ARG A 290 17.98 -0.35 -17.06
N LYS A 291 18.96 -1.05 -17.66
CA LYS A 291 20.39 -0.64 -17.70
C LYS A 291 20.64 0.72 -18.37
N LEU A 292 19.64 1.31 -19.03
CA LEU A 292 19.68 2.61 -19.68
C LEU A 292 18.75 3.60 -18.94
N PRO A 293 19.21 4.23 -17.85
CA PRO A 293 18.39 5.10 -16.99
C PRO A 293 18.10 6.48 -17.62
N ASN A 294 18.27 6.64 -18.93
CA ASN A 294 18.17 7.93 -19.62
C ASN A 294 17.02 7.97 -20.63
N GLN A 295 16.19 6.94 -20.71
CA GLN A 295 15.08 6.86 -21.66
C GLN A 295 13.83 6.31 -20.96
N CYS A 296 12.80 7.14 -20.88
CA CYS A 296 11.52 6.75 -20.30
C CYS A 296 10.63 6.11 -21.36
N GLU A 297 10.01 4.98 -21.03
CA GLU A 297 9.09 4.29 -21.94
C GLU A 297 7.79 5.08 -22.17
N PHE A 298 7.41 5.91 -21.21
CA PHE A 298 6.12 6.58 -21.20
C PHE A 298 6.16 8.01 -21.76
N CYS A 299 7.17 8.81 -21.38
CA CYS A 299 7.26 10.19 -21.87
C CYS A 299 8.12 10.34 -23.12
N SER A 300 8.75 9.26 -23.61
CA SER A 300 9.64 9.23 -24.79
C SER A 300 10.78 10.27 -24.77
N ALA A 301 11.03 10.90 -23.62
CA ALA A 301 12.06 11.90 -23.45
C ALA A 301 13.39 11.24 -23.06
N LYS A 302 14.49 11.78 -23.60
CA LYS A 302 15.84 11.43 -23.18
C LYS A 302 16.22 12.30 -21.98
N HIS A 303 16.36 11.67 -20.82
CA HIS A 303 16.77 12.34 -19.60
C HIS A 303 18.30 12.36 -19.47
N THR A 304 18.83 13.42 -18.87
CA THR A 304 20.24 13.46 -18.49
C THR A 304 20.50 12.40 -17.41
N GLY A 305 21.61 11.67 -17.56
CA GLY A 305 21.98 10.66 -16.60
C GLY A 305 22.44 11.25 -15.27
N VAL A 306 22.33 10.43 -14.22
CA VAL A 306 22.85 10.77 -12.90
C VAL A 306 24.37 10.98 -12.98
N ILE A 307 24.84 12.04 -12.35
CA ILE A 307 26.27 12.34 -12.22
C ILE A 307 26.63 12.20 -10.75
N SER A 308 27.63 11.39 -10.44
CA SER A 308 28.11 11.27 -9.05
C SER A 308 28.69 12.61 -8.60
N ARG A 309 28.38 13.00 -7.35
CA ARG A 309 28.94 14.22 -6.72
C ARG A 309 30.37 14.03 -6.19
N ASN A 310 30.98 12.87 -6.43
CA ASN A 310 32.12 12.25 -5.73
C ASN A 310 31.69 11.55 -4.43
#